data_AF-A0AAD8PLM1-F1
#
_entry.id   AF-A0AAD8PLM1-F1
#
_cell.length_a   1.000
_cell.length_b   1.000
_cell.length_c   1.000
_cell.angle_alpha   90.00
_cell.angle_beta   90.00
_cell.angle_gamma   90.00
#
_symmetry.space_group_name_H-M   'P 1'
#
loop_
_entity.id
_entity.type
_entity.pdbx_description
1 polymer ?
#
loop_
_entity_poly.entity_id
_entity_poly.type
_entity_poly.pdbx_seq_one_letter_code
_entity_poly.pdbx_strand_id
1 'polypeptide(L)'
;MLPSDFDVAKDGAYEEDLKDAEQVLIPLHLKRATHWVLLAIKLGPLEVEVFDSIPNASLWKKDIEASVRNLCGSHLQKFLGSGTPAVVFCQSLQQVGGTDCGVYTLIHAAYLIAGRRLPANTDINAWRQAISSFNYGARLDAEDTPWKLYPELDDAVFEIEDDMAFPRKGARITDKEWSAAIASRRAYEDKMNKILIKTRTRNLHKLDEHHKDIREVLAVIHDVLASATPEQREQEIEQLSKEYLARQSILSSLKDIPNPTQADREFGTSQKDRKRACLRRTRTIRMSSQALKAAECRLQLELGDVLKRQQDLKDRGVEVET
;
A
#
# COMPACT_ATOMS: atom_id res chain seq x y z
N MET A 1 -2.58 25.23 -17.12
CA MET A 1 -1.70 25.21 -15.94
C MET A 1 -1.86 23.84 -15.29
N LEU A 2 -0.84 23.00 -15.37
CA LEU A 2 -0.79 21.73 -14.64
C LEU A 2 -0.38 22.02 -13.19
N PRO A 3 -0.90 21.29 -12.18
CA PRO A 3 -0.44 21.43 -10.80
C PRO A 3 1.05 21.12 -10.69
N SER A 4 1.74 21.85 -9.83
CA SER A 4 3.18 21.81 -9.56
C SER A 4 3.59 20.56 -8.75
N ASP A 5 3.22 19.37 -9.20
CA ASP A 5 3.42 18.12 -8.43
C ASP A 5 4.87 17.59 -8.49
N PHE A 6 5.80 18.37 -9.06
CA PHE A 6 7.24 18.16 -8.93
C PHE A 6 7.79 19.12 -7.86
N ASP A 7 7.44 18.90 -6.60
CA ASP A 7 8.21 19.42 -5.46
C ASP A 7 9.51 18.60 -5.35
N VAL A 8 10.34 18.68 -6.39
CA VAL A 8 11.71 18.20 -6.36
C VAL A 8 12.44 19.12 -5.39
N ALA A 9 12.97 18.54 -4.32
CA ALA A 9 13.63 19.21 -3.21
C ALA A 9 14.35 20.49 -3.67
N LYS A 10 13.90 21.64 -3.16
CA LYS A 10 14.44 22.98 -3.46
C LYS A 10 15.90 23.19 -3.04
N ASP A 11 16.53 22.18 -2.45
CA ASP A 11 17.81 22.30 -1.76
C ASP A 11 19.01 21.77 -2.58
N GLY A 12 18.85 21.45 -3.86
CA GLY A 12 19.96 21.05 -4.74
C GLY A 12 20.64 19.72 -4.38
N ALA A 13 20.16 19.01 -3.35
CA ALA A 13 20.71 17.73 -2.91
C ALA A 13 20.74 16.67 -4.02
N TYR A 14 19.79 16.71 -4.96
CA TYR A 14 19.74 15.78 -6.08
C TYR A 14 20.79 16.07 -7.17
N GLU A 15 21.37 17.28 -7.22
CA GLU A 15 22.34 17.62 -8.27
C GLU A 15 23.68 16.89 -8.08
N GLU A 16 24.09 16.66 -6.83
CA GLU A 16 25.27 15.84 -6.50
C GLU A 16 25.02 14.36 -6.83
N ASP A 17 23.85 13.82 -6.47
CA ASP A 17 23.49 12.42 -6.75
C ASP A 17 23.41 12.10 -8.25
N LEU A 18 23.02 13.07 -9.08
CA LEU A 18 22.89 12.90 -10.52
C LEU A 18 24.20 13.07 -11.29
N LYS A 19 25.23 13.66 -10.69
CA LYS A 19 26.50 13.95 -11.38
C LYS A 19 27.23 12.68 -11.80
N ASP A 20 27.14 11.63 -10.99
CA ASP A 20 27.82 10.36 -11.20
C ASP A 20 26.87 9.24 -11.69
N ALA A 21 25.58 9.55 -11.89
CA ALA A 21 24.59 8.57 -12.32
C ALA A 21 24.70 8.29 -13.83
N GLU A 22 24.76 7.01 -14.22
CA GLU A 22 24.72 6.62 -15.64
C GLU A 22 23.30 6.74 -16.23
N GLN A 23 22.29 6.50 -15.40
CA GLN A 23 20.89 6.48 -15.80
C GLN A 23 19.98 6.94 -14.66
N VAL A 24 18.91 7.66 -15.02
CA VAL A 24 17.85 8.07 -14.11
C VAL A 24 16.57 7.34 -14.47
N LEU A 25 15.96 6.68 -13.48
CA LEU A 25 14.70 5.97 -13.63
C LEU A 25 13.58 6.81 -13.02
N ILE A 26 12.55 7.13 -13.82
CA ILE A 26 11.46 8.01 -13.41
C ILE A 26 10.12 7.32 -13.67
N PRO A 27 9.39 6.93 -12.63
CA PRO A 27 8.00 6.49 -12.78
C PRO A 27 7.14 7.72 -13.14
N LEU A 28 6.57 7.72 -14.35
CA LEU A 28 5.72 8.79 -14.84
C LEU A 28 4.24 8.39 -14.74
N HIS A 29 3.47 9.15 -13.97
CA HIS A 29 2.03 8.97 -13.89
C HIS A 29 1.29 9.80 -14.94
N LEU A 30 0.60 9.12 -15.84
CA LEU A 30 -0.27 9.71 -16.85
C LEU A 30 -1.66 9.93 -16.26
N LYS A 31 -1.83 11.05 -15.54
CA LYS A 31 -3.04 11.36 -14.75
C LYS A 31 -4.37 11.18 -15.50
N ARG A 32 -4.41 11.48 -16.80
CA ARG A 32 -5.62 11.32 -17.64
C ARG A 32 -5.97 9.85 -17.91
N ALA A 33 -4.95 9.01 -18.06
CA ALA A 33 -5.09 7.58 -18.33
C ALA A 33 -5.08 6.74 -17.04
N THR A 34 -4.85 7.37 -15.87
CA THR A 34 -4.62 6.68 -14.58
C THR A 34 -3.64 5.52 -14.73
N HIS A 35 -2.57 5.77 -15.47
CA HIS A 35 -1.61 4.76 -15.92
C HIS A 35 -0.18 5.18 -15.56
N TRP A 36 0.65 4.21 -15.20
CA TRP A 36 2.07 4.42 -14.90
C TRP A 36 2.93 3.85 -16.01
N VAL A 37 3.94 4.61 -16.41
CA VAL A 37 5.01 4.18 -17.32
C VAL A 37 6.36 4.45 -16.68
N LEU A 38 7.38 3.68 -17.06
CA LEU A 38 8.76 3.95 -16.62
C LEU A 38 9.52 4.69 -17.71
N LEU A 39 10.16 5.80 -17.33
CA LEU A 39 11.16 6.46 -18.14
C LEU A 39 12.55 6.05 -17.66
N ALA A 40 13.43 5.71 -18.60
CA ALA A 40 14.83 5.44 -18.32
C ALA A 40 15.69 6.42 -19.15
N ILE A 41 16.28 7.40 -18.47
CA ILE A 41 16.99 8.53 -19.06
C ILE A 41 18.49 8.29 -18.88
N LYS A 42 19.22 8.09 -19.96
CA LYS A 42 20.68 7.95 -19.89
C LYS A 42 21.31 9.34 -19.82
N LEU A 43 22.17 9.58 -18.82
CA LEU A 43 22.85 10.87 -18.69
C LEU A 43 24.08 10.87 -19.61
N GLY A 44 23.93 11.48 -20.79
CA GLY A 44 24.96 11.52 -21.82
C GLY A 44 24.37 11.45 -23.22
N PRO A 45 24.08 10.26 -23.77
CA PRO A 45 23.31 10.14 -24.99
C PRO A 45 21.90 10.66 -24.74
N LEU A 46 21.45 11.56 -25.60
CA LEU A 46 20.21 12.30 -25.43
C LEU A 46 18.97 11.45 -25.81
N GLU A 47 18.79 10.35 -25.10
CA GLU A 47 17.76 9.34 -25.36
C GLU A 47 17.00 9.01 -24.08
N VAL A 48 15.68 8.92 -24.21
CA VAL A 48 14.76 8.51 -23.14
C VAL A 48 14.03 7.27 -23.61
N GLU A 49 14.34 6.16 -22.95
CA GLU A 49 13.67 4.88 -23.14
C GLU A 49 12.37 4.87 -22.34
N VAL A 50 11.27 4.45 -22.97
CA VAL A 50 9.94 4.38 -22.38
C VAL A 50 9.51 2.92 -22.30
N PHE A 51 9.23 2.47 -21.08
CA PHE A 51 8.66 1.15 -20.83
C PHE A 51 7.19 1.29 -20.43
N ASP A 52 6.32 0.75 -21.27
CA ASP A 52 4.87 0.82 -21.13
C ASP A 52 4.30 -0.60 -21.09
N SER A 53 3.61 -0.94 -20.01
CA SER A 53 3.02 -2.27 -19.85
C SER A 53 1.78 -2.49 -20.72
N ILE A 54 1.24 -1.46 -21.38
CA ILE A 54 0.10 -1.61 -22.27
C ILE A 54 0.56 -1.63 -23.73
N PRO A 55 0.05 -2.57 -24.55
CA PRO A 55 0.59 -2.81 -25.90
C PRO A 55 0.33 -1.69 -26.92
N ASN A 56 -0.48 -0.69 -26.57
CA ASN A 56 -0.90 0.40 -27.46
C ASN A 56 -0.38 1.76 -26.99
N ALA A 57 0.94 1.95 -27.09
CA ALA A 57 1.60 3.21 -26.77
C ALA A 57 1.03 4.42 -27.55
N SER A 58 0.37 4.21 -28.69
CA SER A 58 -0.21 5.26 -29.54
C SER A 58 -1.26 6.14 -28.84
N LEU A 59 -1.95 5.61 -27.82
CA LEU A 59 -3.03 6.32 -27.12
C LEU A 59 -2.53 7.53 -26.34
N TRP A 60 -1.35 7.45 -25.74
CA TRP A 60 -0.76 8.51 -24.90
C TRP A 60 0.69 8.83 -25.25
N LYS A 61 1.20 8.34 -26.38
CA LYS A 61 2.54 8.66 -26.89
C LYS A 61 2.83 10.16 -26.86
N LYS A 62 1.89 10.99 -27.33
CA LYS A 62 2.06 12.46 -27.34
C LYS A 62 2.14 13.05 -25.93
N ASP A 63 1.38 12.50 -24.98
CA ASP A 63 1.38 12.95 -23.59
C ASP A 63 2.69 12.57 -22.89
N ILE A 64 3.23 11.38 -23.18
CA ILE A 64 4.56 10.95 -22.73
C ILE A 64 5.63 11.86 -23.33
N GLU A 65 5.66 12.05 -24.65
CA GLU A 65 6.64 12.90 -25.33
C GLU A 65 6.64 14.35 -24.83
N ALA A 66 5.45 14.89 -24.53
CA ALA A 66 5.32 16.22 -23.93
C ALA A 66 5.86 16.26 -22.49
N SER A 67 5.56 15.23 -21.69
CA SER A 67 6.05 15.11 -20.31
C SER A 67 7.57 14.96 -20.27
N VAL A 68 8.14 14.13 -21.15
CA VAL A 68 9.59 13.96 -21.31
C VAL A 68 10.26 15.26 -21.71
N ARG A 69 9.72 15.99 -22.70
CA ARG A 69 10.26 17.30 -23.11
C ARG A 69 10.27 18.30 -21.97
N ASN A 70 9.18 18.37 -21.21
CA ASN A 70 9.08 19.27 -20.06
C ASN A 70 10.10 18.87 -18.99
N LEU A 71 10.11 17.62 -18.58
CA LEU A 71 11.01 17.09 -17.55
C LEU A 71 12.49 17.31 -17.91
N CYS A 72 12.88 16.98 -19.14
CA CYS A 72 14.25 17.16 -19.61
C CYS A 72 14.61 18.63 -19.81
N GLY A 73 13.68 19.43 -20.32
CA GLY A 73 13.89 20.85 -20.60
C GLY A 73 13.92 21.74 -19.35
N SER A 74 13.29 21.33 -18.24
CA SER A 74 13.26 22.11 -17.00
C SER A 74 14.17 21.54 -15.91
N HIS A 75 14.10 20.24 -15.62
CA HIS A 75 14.75 19.65 -14.44
C HIS A 75 16.10 19.01 -14.75
N LEU A 76 16.27 18.47 -15.96
CA LEU A 76 17.48 17.73 -16.34
C LEU A 76 18.34 18.45 -17.40
N GLN A 77 17.98 19.69 -17.77
CA GLN A 77 18.64 20.43 -18.85
C GLN A 77 20.14 20.57 -18.62
N LYS A 78 20.56 20.77 -17.36
CA LYS A 78 21.98 20.89 -16.98
C LYS A 78 22.78 19.61 -17.23
N PHE A 79 22.15 18.44 -17.20
CA PHE A 79 22.79 17.13 -17.33
C PHE A 79 22.72 16.56 -18.75
N LEU A 80 21.69 16.93 -19.50
CA LEU A 80 21.41 16.40 -20.84
C LEU A 80 21.95 17.30 -21.96
N GLY A 81 22.38 18.53 -21.66
CA GLY A 81 22.82 19.50 -22.66
C GLY A 81 21.67 20.17 -23.41
N SER A 82 21.98 20.87 -24.51
CA SER A 82 21.03 21.75 -25.22
C SER A 82 20.16 21.05 -26.28
N GLY A 83 20.19 19.73 -26.38
CA GLY A 83 19.44 18.98 -27.38
C GLY A 83 18.01 18.64 -26.96
N THR A 84 17.16 18.27 -27.92
CA THR A 84 15.84 17.67 -27.63
C THR A 84 15.94 16.15 -27.56
N PRO A 85 15.60 15.51 -26.43
CA PRO A 85 15.79 14.08 -26.27
C PRO A 85 14.95 13.26 -27.24
N ALA A 86 15.60 12.25 -27.84
CA ALA A 86 14.91 11.24 -28.61
C ALA A 86 14.12 10.34 -27.66
N VAL A 87 12.83 10.14 -27.93
CA VAL A 87 11.96 9.27 -27.13
C VAL A 87 11.80 7.94 -27.84
N VAL A 88 12.26 6.87 -27.20
CA VAL A 88 12.26 5.51 -27.77
C VAL A 88 11.36 4.61 -26.94
N PHE A 89 10.34 4.04 -27.59
CA PHE A 89 9.40 3.13 -26.94
C PHE A 89 9.96 1.71 -26.99
N CYS A 90 10.28 1.16 -25.83
CA CYS A 90 10.92 -0.13 -25.69
C CYS A 90 9.90 -1.26 -25.64
N GLN A 91 10.29 -2.42 -26.16
CA GLN A 91 9.53 -3.64 -25.95
C GLN A 91 9.51 -3.96 -24.45
N SER A 92 8.32 -4.05 -23.88
CA SER A 92 8.10 -4.14 -22.44
C SER A 92 7.29 -5.39 -22.09
N LEU A 93 7.41 -5.85 -20.85
CA LEU A 93 6.45 -6.82 -20.30
C LEU A 93 5.03 -6.25 -20.39
N GLN A 94 4.11 -7.03 -20.96
CA GLN A 94 2.74 -6.60 -21.22
C GLN A 94 1.80 -7.03 -20.08
N GLN A 95 0.94 -6.12 -19.63
CA GLN A 95 -0.06 -6.40 -18.62
C GLN A 95 -1.29 -7.10 -19.19
N VAL A 96 -1.78 -8.09 -18.45
CA VAL A 96 -2.96 -8.90 -18.81
C VAL A 96 -4.27 -8.27 -18.27
N GLY A 97 -4.18 -7.14 -17.56
CA GLY A 97 -5.31 -6.39 -17.01
C GLY A 97 -4.99 -4.90 -16.82
N GLY A 98 -5.98 -4.10 -16.40
CA GLY A 98 -5.85 -2.63 -16.31
C GLY A 98 -5.27 -2.09 -14.99
N THR A 99 -4.92 -2.95 -14.04
CA THR A 99 -4.67 -2.55 -12.64
C THR A 99 -3.21 -2.63 -12.21
N ASP A 100 -2.31 -3.16 -13.05
CA ASP A 100 -0.95 -3.53 -12.62
C ASP A 100 0.16 -2.61 -13.14
N CYS A 101 -0.19 -1.50 -13.77
CA CYS A 101 0.79 -0.61 -14.39
C CYS A 101 1.90 -0.15 -13.42
N GLY A 102 1.56 0.10 -12.16
CA GLY A 102 2.54 0.42 -11.10
C GLY A 102 3.48 -0.76 -10.79
N VAL A 103 2.94 -1.98 -10.71
CA VAL A 103 3.75 -3.20 -10.49
C VAL A 103 4.71 -3.42 -11.65
N TYR A 104 4.22 -3.34 -12.88
CA TYR A 104 5.05 -3.49 -14.07
C TYR A 104 6.15 -2.42 -14.15
N THR A 105 5.83 -1.16 -13.80
CA THR A 105 6.81 -0.06 -13.71
C THR A 105 7.94 -0.40 -12.75
N LEU A 106 7.63 -0.97 -11.58
CA LEU A 106 8.62 -1.39 -10.59
C LEU A 106 9.44 -2.61 -11.04
N ILE A 107 8.80 -3.58 -11.71
CA ILE A 107 9.51 -4.71 -12.32
C ILE A 107 10.51 -4.19 -13.35
N HIS A 108 10.07 -3.32 -14.27
CA HIS A 108 10.96 -2.73 -15.28
C HIS A 108 12.16 -2.04 -14.63
N ALA A 109 11.92 -1.25 -13.58
CA ALA A 109 12.97 -0.55 -12.86
C ALA A 109 13.96 -1.53 -12.21
N ALA A 110 13.47 -2.57 -11.54
CA ALA A 110 14.31 -3.58 -10.90
C ALA A 110 15.25 -4.29 -11.89
N TYR A 111 14.75 -4.64 -13.08
CA TYR A 111 15.55 -5.26 -14.12
C TYR A 111 16.60 -4.30 -14.70
N LEU A 112 16.25 -3.03 -14.91
CA LEU A 112 17.18 -2.01 -15.38
C LEU A 112 18.30 -1.77 -14.35
N ILE A 113 17.95 -1.62 -13.06
CA ILE A 113 18.92 -1.47 -11.97
C ILE A 113 19.87 -2.67 -11.91
N ALA A 114 19.34 -3.88 -12.10
CA ALA A 114 20.14 -5.10 -12.10
C ALA A 114 20.95 -5.32 -13.39
N GLY A 115 20.84 -4.44 -14.40
CA GLY A 115 21.47 -4.62 -15.71
C GLY A 115 20.97 -5.87 -16.46
N ARG A 116 19.74 -6.32 -16.18
CA ARG A 116 19.16 -7.54 -16.75
C ARG A 116 18.13 -7.22 -17.83
N ARG A 117 18.07 -8.08 -18.86
CA ARG A 117 17.01 -8.01 -19.87
C ARG A 117 15.67 -8.40 -19.26
N LEU A 118 14.60 -7.72 -19.69
CA LEU A 118 13.24 -8.09 -19.33
C LEU A 118 12.92 -9.50 -19.82
N PRO A 119 12.28 -10.34 -18.99
CA PRO A 119 11.84 -11.66 -19.43
C PRO A 119 10.65 -11.50 -20.39
N ALA A 120 10.37 -12.55 -21.18
CA ALA A 120 9.19 -12.54 -22.05
C ALA A 120 7.88 -12.59 -21.25
N ASN A 121 7.89 -13.33 -20.15
CA ASN A 121 6.76 -13.49 -19.22
C ASN A 121 7.28 -13.38 -17.79
N THR A 122 6.42 -13.00 -16.86
CA THR A 122 6.76 -12.98 -15.44
C THR A 122 5.54 -13.29 -14.60
N ASP A 123 5.76 -13.86 -13.41
CA ASP A 123 4.69 -14.07 -12.45
C ASP A 123 4.40 -12.76 -11.71
N ILE A 124 3.34 -12.08 -12.14
CA ILE A 124 2.93 -10.80 -11.55
C ILE A 124 2.47 -10.96 -10.11
N ASN A 125 1.93 -12.11 -9.71
CA ASN A 125 1.52 -12.33 -8.32
C ASN A 125 2.74 -12.41 -7.41
N ALA A 126 3.78 -13.14 -7.83
CA ALA A 126 5.04 -13.19 -7.10
C ALA A 126 5.67 -11.78 -6.97
N TRP A 127 5.67 -10.99 -8.04
CA TRP A 127 6.19 -9.61 -7.99
C TRP A 127 5.35 -8.69 -7.12
N ARG A 128 4.02 -8.79 -7.16
CA ARG A 128 3.13 -8.05 -6.26
C ARG A 128 3.47 -8.34 -4.80
N GLN A 129 3.66 -9.62 -4.46
CA GLN A 129 4.03 -10.05 -3.10
C GLN A 129 5.42 -9.55 -2.70
N ALA A 130 6.40 -9.66 -3.60
CA ALA A 130 7.75 -9.18 -3.35
C ALA A 130 7.77 -7.67 -3.12
N ILE A 131 7.14 -6.88 -3.99
CA ILE A 131 7.08 -5.41 -3.89
C ILE A 131 6.32 -4.99 -2.63
N SER A 132 5.20 -5.65 -2.30
CA SER A 132 4.41 -5.31 -1.11
C SER A 132 5.17 -5.57 0.18
N SER A 133 6.09 -6.54 0.21
CA SER A 133 6.94 -6.80 1.38
C SER A 133 7.84 -5.60 1.76
N PHE A 134 8.22 -4.76 0.78
CA PHE A 134 9.04 -3.56 1.01
C PHE A 134 8.22 -2.33 1.46
N ASN A 135 6.89 -2.37 1.37
CA ASN A 135 6.00 -1.30 1.83
C ASN A 135 5.68 -1.36 3.34
N TYR A 136 6.32 -2.27 4.09
CA TYR A 136 6.27 -2.37 5.55
C TYR A 136 6.87 -1.11 6.21
N GLY A 137 6.08 -0.04 6.30
CA GLY A 137 6.48 1.22 6.94
C GLY A 137 5.84 2.49 6.39
N ALA A 138 5.24 2.45 5.19
CA ALA A 138 4.43 3.55 4.68
C ALA A 138 3.11 3.61 5.46
N ARG A 139 2.81 4.77 6.06
CA ARG A 139 1.63 5.03 6.92
C ARG A 139 0.38 4.26 6.46
N LEU A 140 -0.11 3.42 7.37
CA LEU A 140 -1.30 2.54 7.23
C LEU A 140 -2.66 3.29 7.15
N ASP A 141 -2.66 4.60 6.94
CA ASP A 141 -3.86 5.46 6.91
C ASP A 141 -4.42 5.70 5.50
N ALA A 142 -3.82 5.12 4.46
CA ALA A 142 -4.41 5.15 3.12
C ALA A 142 -5.47 4.04 2.98
N GLU A 143 -6.73 4.39 3.24
CA GLU A 143 -7.93 3.54 3.14
C GLU A 143 -8.20 2.94 1.73
N ASP A 144 -7.33 3.13 0.74
CA ASP A 144 -7.55 2.75 -0.66
C ASP A 144 -6.64 1.61 -1.18
N THR A 145 -6.00 0.82 -0.32
CA THR A 145 -5.34 -0.41 -0.79
C THR A 145 -6.21 -1.65 -0.52
N PRO A 146 -6.77 -2.31 -1.56
CA PRO A 146 -7.62 -3.49 -1.41
C PRO A 146 -6.84 -4.77 -1.02
N TRP A 147 -5.63 -4.61 -0.50
CA TRP A 147 -4.64 -5.67 -0.31
C TRP A 147 -4.17 -5.68 1.14
N LYS A 148 -5.02 -6.20 2.02
CA LYS A 148 -4.59 -6.89 3.24
C LYS A 148 -5.25 -8.27 3.15
N LEU A 149 -4.57 -9.36 3.48
CA LEU A 149 -4.53 -9.83 4.87
C LEU A 149 -3.53 -11.02 4.98
N TYR A 150 -2.33 -10.74 5.51
CA TYR A 150 -1.36 -11.64 6.20
C TYR A 150 -0.41 -12.56 5.39
N PRO A 151 0.80 -12.10 5.06
CA PRO A 151 1.84 -12.89 4.37
C PRO A 151 2.54 -13.94 5.24
N GLU A 152 2.72 -13.67 6.54
CA GLU A 152 3.50 -14.53 7.45
C GLU A 152 2.81 -15.84 7.87
N LEU A 153 1.62 -16.12 7.33
CA LEU A 153 0.90 -17.37 7.49
C LEU A 153 0.91 -18.26 6.23
N ASP A 154 1.39 -17.74 5.09
CA ASP A 154 1.38 -18.43 3.79
C ASP A 154 2.76 -19.03 3.39
N ASP A 155 3.80 -18.84 4.21
CA ASP A 155 5.13 -19.39 3.95
C ASP A 155 5.24 -20.89 4.30
N ALA A 156 5.17 -21.71 3.25
CA ALA A 156 5.91 -22.98 3.17
C ALA A 156 6.62 -23.06 1.82
N VAL A 157 7.61 -22.18 1.60
CA VAL A 157 8.58 -22.37 0.52
C VAL A 157 9.64 -23.35 1.02
N PHE A 158 9.57 -24.59 0.55
CA PHE A 158 10.68 -25.53 0.64
C PHE A 158 11.63 -25.25 -0.52
N GLU A 159 12.84 -24.79 -0.22
CA GLU A 159 13.96 -24.99 -1.14
C GLU A 159 14.22 -26.50 -1.20
N ILE A 160 13.79 -27.13 -2.30
CA ILE A 160 14.32 -28.44 -2.68
C ILE A 160 15.72 -28.15 -3.21
N GLU A 161 16.74 -28.42 -2.40
CA GLU A 161 18.08 -28.63 -2.95
C GLU A 161 17.94 -29.77 -3.96
N ASP A 162 18.13 -29.43 -5.24
CA ASP A 162 18.14 -30.39 -6.32
C ASP A 162 19.38 -31.26 -6.10
N ASP A 163 19.19 -32.41 -5.44
CA ASP A 163 20.22 -33.41 -5.23
C ASP A 163 20.77 -33.82 -6.60
N MET A 164 21.92 -33.24 -6.94
CA MET A 164 22.67 -33.54 -8.15
C MET A 164 23.00 -35.03 -8.20
N ALA A 165 22.26 -35.79 -9.00
CA ALA A 165 22.78 -36.94 -9.75
C ALA A 165 21.77 -37.40 -10.80
N PHE A 166 21.77 -36.77 -11.98
CA PHE A 166 21.28 -37.48 -13.16
C PHE A 166 22.17 -38.71 -13.40
N PRO A 167 21.63 -39.94 -13.42
CA PRO A 167 22.42 -41.11 -13.72
C PRO A 167 22.92 -40.98 -15.16
N ARG A 168 24.24 -41.09 -15.36
CA ARG A 168 24.82 -41.23 -16.69
C ARG A 168 24.13 -42.42 -17.39
N LYS A 169 23.76 -42.24 -18.67
CA LYS A 169 23.22 -43.33 -19.52
C LYS A 169 24.10 -44.58 -19.37
N GLY A 170 23.57 -45.61 -18.71
CA GLY A 170 24.23 -46.92 -18.55
C GLY A 170 24.40 -47.44 -17.12
N ALA A 171 24.14 -46.67 -16.07
CA ALA A 171 24.15 -47.19 -14.70
C ALA A 171 22.85 -47.96 -14.41
N ARG A 172 22.92 -49.30 -14.32
CA ARG A 172 21.82 -50.11 -13.79
C ARG A 172 21.77 -49.91 -12.27
N ILE A 173 20.74 -49.20 -11.80
CA ILE A 173 20.42 -49.11 -10.37
C ILE A 173 20.14 -50.54 -9.89
N THR A 174 20.87 -50.98 -8.87
CA THR A 174 20.64 -52.29 -8.25
C THR A 174 19.42 -52.22 -7.33
N ASP A 175 18.73 -53.35 -7.12
CA ASP A 175 17.56 -53.42 -6.23
C ASP A 175 17.90 -52.97 -4.78
N LYS A 176 19.16 -53.13 -4.38
CA LYS A 176 19.68 -52.66 -3.09
C LYS A 176 19.75 -51.14 -3.02
N GLU A 177 20.22 -50.48 -4.09
CA GLU A 177 20.25 -49.01 -4.19
C GLU A 177 18.83 -48.43 -4.28
N TRP A 178 17.93 -49.10 -5.00
CA TRP A 178 16.52 -48.72 -5.06
C TRP A 178 15.82 -48.81 -3.70
N SER A 179 16.03 -49.91 -2.98
CA SER A 179 15.48 -50.11 -1.63
C SER A 179 16.03 -49.09 -0.62
N ALA A 180 17.33 -48.77 -0.71
CA ALA A 180 17.94 -47.73 0.11
C ALA A 180 17.35 -46.34 -0.21
N ALA A 181 17.13 -46.01 -1.48
CA ALA A 181 16.51 -44.75 -1.90
C ALA A 181 15.07 -44.61 -1.39
N ILE A 182 14.27 -45.69 -1.40
CA ILE A 182 12.91 -45.68 -0.82
C ILE A 182 12.95 -45.43 0.69
N ALA A 183 13.88 -46.08 1.41
CA ALA A 183 14.03 -45.88 2.85
C ALA A 183 14.45 -44.43 3.17
N SER A 184 15.40 -43.86 2.42
CA SER A 184 15.81 -42.47 2.55
C SER A 184 14.67 -41.50 2.25
N ARG A 185 13.86 -41.76 1.21
CA ARG A 185 12.69 -40.96 0.88
C ARG A 185 11.64 -40.99 2.00
N ARG A 186 11.34 -42.15 2.57
CA ARG A 186 10.41 -42.27 3.72
C ARG A 186 10.92 -41.51 4.94
N ALA A 187 12.21 -41.65 5.26
CA ALA A 187 12.81 -40.92 6.37
C ALA A 187 12.76 -39.39 6.16
N TYR A 188 12.93 -38.93 4.92
CA TYR A 188 12.75 -37.53 4.55
C TYR A 188 11.29 -37.09 4.71
N GLU A 189 10.33 -37.84 4.16
CA GLU A 189 8.89 -37.55 4.29
C GLU A 189 8.47 -37.47 5.77
N ASP A 190 8.94 -38.39 6.62
CA ASP A 190 8.69 -38.38 8.07
C ASP A 190 9.30 -37.15 8.76
N LYS A 191 10.53 -36.76 8.39
CA LYS A 191 11.18 -35.55 8.91
C LYS A 191 10.41 -34.30 8.51
N MET A 192 9.98 -34.21 7.25
CA MET A 192 9.21 -33.07 6.74
C MET A 192 7.84 -32.97 7.40
N ASN A 193 7.15 -34.09 7.60
CA ASN A 193 5.89 -34.13 8.32
C ASN A 193 6.04 -33.62 9.76
N LYS A 194 7.10 -34.02 10.48
CA LYS A 194 7.38 -33.50 11.83
C LYS A 194 7.62 -31.99 11.86
N ILE A 195 8.36 -31.46 10.88
CA ILE A 195 8.59 -30.02 10.75
C ILE A 195 7.27 -29.30 10.48
N LEU A 196 6.46 -29.79 9.54
CA LEU A 196 5.17 -29.21 9.19
C LEU A 196 4.20 -29.18 10.38
N ILE A 197 4.10 -30.28 11.13
CA ILE A 197 3.26 -30.34 12.32
C ILE A 197 3.71 -29.30 13.34
N LYS A 198 5.02 -29.26 13.67
CA LYS A 198 5.58 -28.29 14.62
C LYS A 198 5.29 -26.83 14.21
N THR A 199 5.44 -26.52 12.92
CA THR A 199 5.15 -25.17 12.40
C THR A 199 3.67 -24.84 12.52
N ARG A 200 2.77 -25.77 12.15
CA ARG A 200 1.33 -25.55 12.26
C ARG A 200 0.89 -25.34 13.71
N THR A 201 1.38 -26.14 14.66
CA THR A 201 1.09 -25.98 16.09
C THR A 201 1.55 -24.61 16.60
N ARG A 202 2.75 -24.16 16.21
CA ARG A 202 3.24 -22.81 16.55
C ARG A 202 2.34 -21.72 15.99
N ASN A 203 1.91 -21.84 14.74
CA ASN A 203 1.04 -20.85 14.11
C ASN A 203 -0.35 -20.80 14.77
N LEU A 204 -0.88 -21.96 15.18
CA LEU A 204 -2.14 -22.06 15.90
C LEU A 204 -2.07 -21.36 17.26
N HIS A 205 -0.95 -21.51 17.99
CA HIS A 205 -0.73 -20.81 19.26
C HIS A 205 -0.67 -19.29 19.08
N LYS A 206 0.08 -18.80 18.08
CA LYS A 206 0.12 -17.36 17.75
C LYS A 206 -1.25 -16.80 17.38
N LEU A 207 -2.06 -17.55 16.63
CA LEU A 207 -3.43 -17.14 16.30
C LEU A 207 -4.33 -17.08 17.53
N ASP A 208 -4.11 -17.96 18.51
CA ASP A 208 -4.86 -17.94 19.77
C ASP A 208 -4.47 -16.75 20.66
N GLU A 209 -3.19 -16.39 20.71
CA GLU A 209 -2.73 -15.14 21.35
C GLU A 209 -3.35 -13.92 20.68
N HIS A 210 -3.26 -13.82 19.35
CA HIS A 210 -3.83 -12.71 18.58
C HIS A 210 -5.36 -12.60 18.75
N HIS A 211 -6.06 -13.73 18.84
CA HIS A 211 -7.49 -13.78 19.14
C HIS A 211 -7.81 -13.17 20.51
N LYS A 212 -6.99 -13.44 21.55
CA LYS A 212 -7.16 -12.84 22.88
C LYS A 212 -6.96 -11.33 22.83
N ASP A 213 -5.90 -10.87 22.16
CA ASP A 213 -5.61 -9.45 22.00
C ASP A 213 -6.76 -8.70 21.31
N ILE A 214 -7.30 -9.24 20.21
CA ILE A 214 -8.46 -8.64 19.52
C ILE A 214 -9.67 -8.52 20.46
N ARG A 215 -9.94 -9.56 21.27
CA ARG A 215 -11.06 -9.54 22.23
C ARG A 215 -10.87 -8.50 23.32
N GLU A 216 -9.65 -8.34 23.84
CA GLU A 216 -9.34 -7.32 24.84
C GLU A 216 -9.55 -5.91 24.28
N VAL A 217 -9.08 -5.64 23.05
CA VAL A 217 -9.28 -4.34 22.40
C VAL A 217 -10.76 -4.08 22.12
N LEU A 218 -11.51 -5.09 21.66
CA LEU A 218 -12.96 -4.98 21.48
C LEU A 218 -13.68 -4.65 22.79
N ALA A 219 -13.30 -5.29 23.91
CA ALA A 219 -13.87 -4.99 25.22
C ALA A 219 -13.63 -3.53 25.62
N VAL A 220 -12.40 -3.02 25.42
CA VAL A 220 -12.08 -1.61 25.69
C VAL A 220 -12.90 -0.67 24.81
N ILE A 221 -13.06 -0.96 23.52
CA ILE A 221 -13.89 -0.14 22.61
C ILE A 221 -15.35 -0.15 23.07
N HIS A 222 -15.88 -1.30 23.48
CA HIS A 222 -17.23 -1.41 24.02
C HIS A 222 -17.40 -0.62 25.32
N ASP A 223 -16.43 -0.68 26.25
CA ASP A 223 -16.44 0.11 27.48
C ASP A 223 -16.41 1.62 27.19
N VAL A 224 -15.58 2.05 26.23
CA VAL A 224 -15.52 3.46 25.80
C VAL A 224 -16.84 3.88 25.16
N LEU A 225 -17.43 3.04 24.30
CA LEU A 225 -18.73 3.31 23.68
C LEU A 225 -19.88 3.31 24.68
N ALA A 226 -19.80 2.50 25.73
CA ALA A 226 -20.78 2.43 26.82
C ALA A 226 -20.66 3.61 27.78
N SER A 227 -19.45 4.13 28.02
CA SER A 227 -19.21 5.26 28.92
C SER A 227 -19.83 6.59 28.45
N ALA A 228 -20.02 6.75 27.13
CA ALA A 228 -20.76 7.85 26.53
C ALA A 228 -21.94 7.26 25.74
N THR A 229 -23.08 7.12 26.40
CA THR A 229 -24.22 6.44 25.76
C THR A 229 -24.61 7.17 24.46
N PRO A 230 -25.06 6.45 23.43
CA PRO A 230 -25.53 7.07 22.18
C PRO A 230 -26.52 8.21 22.44
N GLU A 231 -27.40 8.05 23.44
CA GLU A 231 -28.40 9.05 23.84
C GLU A 231 -27.73 10.31 24.41
N GLN A 232 -26.71 10.18 25.26
CA GLN A 232 -25.98 11.32 25.80
C GLN A 232 -25.26 12.10 24.69
N ARG A 233 -24.70 11.40 23.70
CA ARG A 233 -24.04 12.02 22.53
C ARG A 233 -25.03 12.74 21.63
N GLU A 234 -26.19 12.14 21.38
CA GLU A 234 -27.26 12.77 20.60
C GLU A 234 -27.81 14.01 21.30
N GLN A 235 -28.01 13.95 22.63
CA GLN A 235 -28.41 15.09 23.44
C GLN A 235 -27.37 16.22 23.40
N GLU A 236 -26.07 15.91 23.52
CA GLU A 236 -25.00 16.91 23.40
C GLU A 236 -25.00 17.56 21.99
N ILE A 237 -25.15 16.77 20.93
CA ILE A 237 -25.25 17.27 19.55
C ILE A 237 -26.49 18.18 19.38
N GLU A 238 -27.63 17.79 19.95
CA GLU A 238 -28.85 18.57 19.90
C GLU A 238 -28.70 19.91 20.63
N GLN A 239 -28.11 19.90 21.83
CA GLN A 239 -27.82 21.11 22.60
C GLN A 239 -26.86 22.05 21.85
N LEU A 240 -25.77 21.52 21.30
CA LEU A 240 -24.82 22.29 20.49
C LEU A 240 -25.46 22.86 19.21
N SER A 241 -26.42 22.13 18.62
CA SER A 241 -27.16 22.59 17.44
C SER A 241 -28.13 23.73 17.80
N LYS A 242 -28.83 23.62 18.94
CA LYS A 242 -29.68 24.70 19.47
C LYS A 242 -28.84 25.94 19.78
N GLU A 243 -27.70 25.78 20.45
CA GLU A 243 -26.80 26.90 20.73
C GLU A 243 -26.28 27.52 19.42
N TYR A 244 -25.82 26.71 18.46
CA TYR A 244 -25.37 27.20 17.16
C TYR A 244 -26.41 28.09 16.47
N LEU A 245 -27.68 27.66 16.43
CA LEU A 245 -28.78 28.42 15.82
C LEU A 245 -29.06 29.71 16.58
N ALA A 246 -29.07 29.68 17.92
CA ALA A 246 -29.24 30.86 18.75
C ALA A 246 -28.14 31.89 18.48
N ARG A 247 -26.87 31.46 18.42
CA ARG A 247 -25.73 32.32 18.10
C ARG A 247 -25.82 32.88 16.68
N GLN A 248 -26.29 32.09 15.72
CA GLN A 248 -26.53 32.55 14.35
C GLN A 248 -27.61 33.63 14.29
N SER A 249 -28.71 33.48 15.05
CA SER A 249 -29.78 34.47 15.15
C SER A 249 -29.27 35.80 15.75
N ILE A 250 -28.47 35.74 16.82
CA ILE A 250 -27.83 36.92 17.40
C ILE A 250 -26.90 37.60 16.39
N LEU A 251 -26.11 36.82 15.65
CA LEU A 251 -25.22 37.37 14.63
C LEU A 251 -25.97 37.99 13.45
N SER A 252 -27.17 37.51 13.10
CA SER A 252 -28.00 38.18 12.09
C SER A 252 -28.55 39.50 12.61
N SER A 253 -29.07 39.56 13.84
CA SER A 253 -29.60 40.83 14.37
C SER A 253 -28.53 41.90 14.53
N LEU A 254 -27.28 41.52 14.86
CA LEU A 254 -26.15 42.44 14.92
C LEU A 254 -25.76 43.03 13.55
N LYS A 255 -26.11 42.39 12.43
CA LYS A 255 -25.81 42.94 11.09
C LYS A 255 -26.70 44.10 10.72
N ASP A 256 -27.90 44.15 11.29
CA ASP A 256 -28.91 45.16 10.96
C ASP A 256 -28.76 46.44 11.81
N ILE A 257 -27.78 46.50 12.72
CA ILE A 257 -27.49 47.67 13.55
C ILE A 257 -26.74 48.73 12.73
N PRO A 258 -27.33 49.93 12.50
CA PRO A 258 -26.63 51.01 11.84
C PRO A 258 -25.56 51.59 12.76
N ASN A 259 -24.35 51.84 12.22
CA ASN A 259 -23.21 52.39 12.95
C ASN A 259 -22.83 51.62 14.24
N PRO A 260 -22.45 50.33 14.14
CA PRO A 260 -22.18 49.49 15.30
C PRO A 260 -21.02 50.03 16.12
N THR A 261 -21.23 50.09 17.44
CA THR A 261 -20.22 50.52 18.42
C THR A 261 -19.08 49.49 18.50
N GLN A 262 -17.98 49.87 19.14
CA GLN A 262 -16.87 48.94 19.39
C GLN A 262 -17.31 47.72 20.23
N ALA A 263 -18.16 47.95 21.23
CA ALA A 263 -18.72 46.89 22.07
C ALA A 263 -19.58 45.90 21.25
N ASP A 264 -20.37 46.39 20.28
CA ASP A 264 -21.17 45.54 19.39
C ASP A 264 -20.27 44.64 18.52
N ARG A 265 -19.13 45.17 18.06
CA ARG A 265 -18.14 44.42 17.26
C ARG A 265 -17.42 43.36 18.08
N GLU A 266 -17.02 43.68 19.30
CA GLU A 266 -16.39 42.73 20.23
C GLU A 266 -17.36 41.63 20.63
N PHE A 267 -18.60 41.99 20.97
CA PHE A 267 -19.66 41.04 21.25
C PHE A 267 -19.91 40.12 20.04
N GLY A 268 -20.05 40.69 18.83
CA GLY A 268 -20.20 39.93 17.59
C GLY A 268 -19.03 38.99 17.31
N THR A 269 -17.79 39.38 17.65
CA THR A 269 -16.61 38.53 17.52
C THR A 269 -16.67 37.35 18.49
N SER A 270 -16.99 37.60 19.76
CA SER A 270 -17.22 36.55 20.77
C SER A 270 -18.33 35.57 20.33
N GLN A 271 -19.45 36.06 19.78
CA GLN A 271 -20.51 35.18 19.27
C GLN A 271 -20.04 34.33 18.08
N LYS A 272 -19.22 34.87 17.17
CA LYS A 272 -18.62 34.10 16.05
C LYS A 272 -17.71 32.99 16.56
N ASP A 273 -16.89 33.28 17.57
CA ASP A 273 -15.96 32.29 18.12
C ASP A 273 -16.69 31.17 18.86
N ARG A 274 -17.72 31.51 19.65
CA ARG A 274 -18.60 30.51 20.29
C ARG A 274 -19.35 29.66 19.25
N LYS A 275 -19.85 30.27 18.17
CA LYS A 275 -20.47 29.55 17.04
C LYS A 275 -19.50 28.56 16.40
N ARG A 276 -18.24 28.97 16.16
CA ARG A 276 -17.17 28.09 15.64
C ARG A 276 -16.80 26.97 16.62
N ALA A 277 -16.80 27.25 17.93
CA ALA A 277 -16.55 26.24 18.95
C ALA A 277 -17.63 25.15 18.96
N CYS A 278 -18.92 25.53 18.86
CA CYS A 278 -20.03 24.59 18.76
C CYS A 278 -19.86 23.65 17.55
N LEU A 279 -19.59 24.20 16.35
CA LEU A 279 -19.38 23.39 15.15
C LEU A 279 -18.20 22.43 15.28
N ARG A 280 -17.07 22.90 15.85
CA ARG A 280 -15.89 22.06 16.07
C ARG A 280 -16.23 20.90 17.00
N ARG A 281 -16.89 21.17 18.13
CA ARG A 281 -17.28 20.14 19.11
C ARG A 281 -18.24 19.11 18.48
N THR A 282 -19.27 19.54 17.76
CA THR A 282 -20.19 18.63 17.07
C THR A 282 -19.46 17.75 16.05
N ARG A 283 -18.51 18.31 15.29
CA ARG A 283 -17.69 17.54 14.35
C ARG A 283 -16.82 16.51 15.07
N THR A 284 -16.19 16.89 16.18
CA THR A 284 -15.38 15.99 17.00
C THR A 284 -16.19 14.81 17.52
N ILE A 285 -17.39 15.03 18.08
CA ILE A 285 -18.26 13.95 18.59
C ILE A 285 -18.68 12.99 17.47
N ARG A 286 -19.02 13.51 16.29
CA ARG A 286 -19.38 12.68 15.12
C ARG A 286 -18.19 11.85 14.63
N MET A 287 -17.03 12.48 14.47
CA MET A 287 -15.82 11.80 14.00
C MET A 287 -15.35 10.73 14.96
N SER A 288 -15.31 11.00 16.27
CA SER A 288 -14.90 10.00 17.26
C SER A 288 -15.87 8.81 17.30
N SER A 289 -17.17 9.06 17.20
CA SER A 289 -18.19 8.00 17.17
C SER A 289 -18.11 7.16 15.90
N GLN A 290 -17.87 7.78 14.74
CA GLN A 290 -17.68 7.06 13.48
C GLN A 290 -16.38 6.24 13.49
N ALA A 291 -15.28 6.83 13.99
CA ALA A 291 -13.99 6.15 14.09
C ALA A 291 -14.05 4.92 15.00
N LEU A 292 -14.70 5.03 16.17
CA LEU A 292 -14.87 3.89 17.08
C LEU A 292 -15.74 2.78 16.48
N LYS A 293 -16.83 3.12 15.80
CA LYS A 293 -17.67 2.14 15.09
C LYS A 293 -16.93 1.46 13.93
N ALA A 294 -16.12 2.21 13.20
CA ALA A 294 -15.29 1.66 12.14
C ALA A 294 -14.22 0.70 12.69
N ALA A 295 -13.57 1.08 13.80
CA ALA A 295 -12.61 0.23 14.51
C ALA A 295 -13.28 -1.06 15.03
N GLU A 296 -14.46 -0.97 15.64
CA GLU A 296 -15.25 -2.12 16.06
C GLU A 296 -15.56 -3.08 14.90
N CYS A 297 -16.09 -2.55 13.78
CA CYS A 297 -16.41 -3.35 12.60
C CYS A 297 -15.18 -4.05 12.04
N ARG A 298 -14.04 -3.36 11.99
CA ARG A 298 -12.77 -3.93 11.51
C ARG A 298 -12.26 -5.06 12.41
N LEU A 299 -12.30 -4.87 13.72
CA LEU A 299 -11.90 -5.91 14.68
C LEU A 299 -12.83 -7.13 14.65
N GLN A 300 -14.13 -6.94 14.39
CA GLN A 300 -15.06 -8.05 14.19
C GLN A 300 -14.76 -8.86 12.93
N LEU A 301 -14.41 -8.20 11.82
CA LEU A 301 -13.97 -8.87 10.60
C LEU A 301 -12.67 -9.64 10.83
N GLU A 302 -11.71 -9.00 11.50
CA GLU A 302 -10.43 -9.62 11.85
C GLU A 302 -10.60 -10.85 12.75
N LEU A 303 -11.49 -10.77 13.73
CA LEU A 303 -11.87 -11.89 14.59
C LEU A 303 -12.44 -13.06 13.77
N GLY A 304 -13.32 -12.76 12.79
CA GLY A 304 -13.88 -13.76 11.90
C GLY A 304 -12.81 -14.49 11.07
N ASP A 305 -11.84 -13.75 10.55
CA ASP A 305 -10.72 -14.31 9.79
C ASP A 305 -9.81 -15.19 10.65
N VAL A 306 -9.50 -14.75 11.87
CA VAL A 306 -8.70 -15.54 12.82
C VAL A 306 -9.39 -16.86 13.15
N LEU A 307 -10.69 -16.83 13.44
CA LEU A 307 -11.47 -18.03 13.73
C LEU A 307 -11.49 -19.00 12.54
N LYS A 308 -11.68 -18.48 11.33
CA LYS A 308 -11.65 -19.29 10.11
C LYS A 308 -10.30 -19.98 9.92
N ARG A 309 -9.20 -19.26 10.13
CA ARG A 309 -7.84 -19.82 10.01
C ARG A 309 -7.52 -20.84 11.10
N GLN A 310 -7.99 -20.61 12.32
CA GLN A 310 -7.90 -21.61 13.38
C GLN A 310 -8.63 -22.90 12.98
N GLN A 311 -9.81 -22.79 12.36
CA GLN A 311 -10.55 -23.95 11.86
C GLN A 311 -9.82 -24.65 10.70
N ASP A 312 -9.32 -23.91 9.72
CA ASP A 312 -8.57 -24.46 8.58
C ASP A 312 -7.32 -25.24 9.03
N LEU A 313 -6.63 -24.75 10.08
CA LEU A 313 -5.47 -25.44 10.67
C LEU A 313 -5.88 -26.73 11.40
N LYS A 314 -7.01 -26.70 12.13
CA LYS A 314 -7.56 -27.89 12.79
C LYS A 314 -7.98 -28.97 11.79
N ASP A 315 -8.67 -28.58 10.72
CA ASP A 315 -9.14 -29.49 9.66
C ASP A 315 -7.96 -30.18 8.93
N ARG A 316 -6.77 -29.58 8.95
CA ARG A 316 -5.52 -30.15 8.42
C ARG A 316 -4.79 -31.08 9.41
N GLY A 317 -5.47 -31.52 10.47
CA GLY A 317 -4.99 -32.53 11.42
C GLY A 317 -4.09 -31.98 12.53
N VAL A 318 -4.30 -30.72 12.93
CA VAL A 318 -3.54 -30.10 14.03
C VAL A 318 -4.49 -29.96 15.22
N GLU A 319 -4.38 -30.87 16.18
CA GLU A 319 -5.08 -30.72 17.45
C GLU A 319 -4.25 -29.81 18.36
N VAL A 320 -4.92 -28.84 19.00
CA VAL A 320 -4.32 -28.08 20.10
C VAL A 320 -4.27 -29.05 21.28
N GLU A 321 -3.07 -29.41 21.75
CA GLU A 321 -2.95 -29.96 23.09
C GLU A 321 -3.40 -28.85 24.06
N THR A 322 -4.62 -28.98 24.57
CA THR A 322 -5.17 -28.15 25.65
C THR A 322 -4.45 -28.44 26.96
#